data_AF-A0A940DE77-F1
#
_entry.id   AF-A0A940DE77-F1
#
_cell.length_a   1.000
_cell.length_b   1.000
_cell.length_c   1.000
_cell.angle_alpha   90.00
_cell.angle_beta   90.00
_cell.angle_gamma   90.00
#
_symmetry.space_group_name_H-M   'P 1'
#
loop_
_entity.id
_entity.type
_entity.pdbx_description
1 polymer ?
#
loop_
_entity_poly.entity_id
_entity_poly.type
_entity_poly.pdbx_seq_one_letter_code
_entity_poly.pdbx_strand_id
1 'polypeptide(L)'
;MNFLQKIQPHLTSNDLFVQKFVLYALQEYPEVPAEWTTQLINEAIHHKEKELYVLIDIRNHPLNDEAAKLLIDGINKTDKVNTHLYLELIKQLPPEVVVKYQDELGNILTKETIEFYRLLANGSEEEVWEEYGAVLGQLNNEERFNQKLYSKAKLLIKTLVQKEWIHEKEIDMVLHEELNNEWFSDNGILMVYAIGLLRLEKYIPVLASLLVRDEDILLEEVSDALTVFESDDVVRAVAPYAMKQESEIFAISILGNTKTPLAVDVLRKVYWEQEDEETKALVIEALCHQLTDEAMPEIEDYIHHDYRSFLIEVEELLYGWFKVMDKHHPLMEHWKRVALENELRFQKNQGDLLLNMPFRNTEKVGRNDPCPCGSGKKYKKCCLK
;
A
#
# COMPACT_ATOMS: atom_id res chain seq x y z
N MET A 1 18.31 -2.74 19.24
CA MET A 1 18.22 -2.77 17.77
C MET A 1 17.12 -1.83 17.36
N ASN A 2 17.37 -0.96 16.37
CA ASN A 2 16.30 -0.13 15.80
C ASN A 2 15.34 -0.99 14.96
N PHE A 3 14.23 -0.41 14.53
CA PHE A 3 13.17 -1.10 13.76
C PHE A 3 13.74 -1.85 12.54
N LEU A 4 14.49 -1.17 11.66
CA LEU A 4 15.07 -1.78 10.46
C LEU A 4 16.06 -2.91 10.76
N GLN A 5 16.88 -2.80 11.82
CA GLN A 5 17.79 -3.86 12.23
C GLN A 5 17.06 -5.14 12.66
N LYS A 6 15.86 -5.02 13.24
CA LYS A 6 15.02 -6.18 13.58
C LYS A 6 14.39 -6.82 12.34
N ILE A 7 14.05 -6.01 11.34
CA ILE A 7 13.45 -6.48 10.09
C ILE A 7 14.45 -7.19 9.17
N GLN A 8 15.64 -6.60 8.98
CA GLN A 8 16.60 -7.02 7.94
C GLN A 8 16.87 -8.54 7.87
N PRO A 9 17.07 -9.28 8.98
CA PRO A 9 17.35 -10.72 8.92
C PRO A 9 16.19 -11.56 8.37
N HIS A 10 14.97 -11.01 8.36
CA HIS A 10 13.73 -11.72 8.06
C HIS A 10 13.12 -11.32 6.71
N LEU A 11 13.73 -10.36 5.98
CA LEU A 11 13.24 -9.81 4.72
C LEU A 11 12.91 -10.89 3.66
N THR A 12 13.78 -11.89 3.52
CA THR A 12 13.61 -13.04 2.61
C THR A 12 13.47 -14.35 3.38
N SER A 13 12.81 -14.32 4.54
CA SER A 13 12.58 -15.48 5.39
C SER A 13 11.98 -16.66 4.60
N ASN A 14 12.48 -17.87 4.84
CA ASN A 14 11.89 -19.11 4.33
C ASN A 14 10.56 -19.47 5.01
N ASP A 15 10.28 -18.87 6.17
CA ASP A 15 8.97 -18.97 6.81
C ASP A 15 8.07 -17.87 6.24
N LEU A 16 7.06 -18.28 5.47
CA LEU A 16 6.13 -17.40 4.77
C LEU A 16 5.46 -16.39 5.70
N PHE A 17 4.98 -16.82 6.87
CA PHE A 17 4.26 -15.94 7.80
C PHE A 17 5.19 -14.91 8.47
N VAL A 18 6.45 -15.28 8.68
CA VAL A 18 7.47 -14.32 9.14
C VAL A 18 7.73 -13.29 8.05
N GLN A 19 7.78 -13.69 6.78
CA GLN A 19 7.97 -12.76 5.67
C GLN A 19 6.75 -11.84 5.49
N LYS A 20 5.52 -12.37 5.53
CA LYS A 20 4.29 -11.57 5.46
C LYS A 20 4.23 -10.53 6.58
N PHE A 21 4.54 -10.92 7.81
CA PHE A 21 4.64 -9.99 8.95
C PHE A 21 5.66 -8.86 8.68
N VAL A 22 6.84 -9.20 8.15
CA VAL A 22 7.89 -8.22 7.82
C VAL A 22 7.45 -7.28 6.70
N LEU A 23 6.84 -7.82 5.65
CA LEU A 23 6.35 -7.05 4.52
C LEU A 23 5.28 -6.05 4.96
N TYR A 24 4.31 -6.50 5.76
CA TYR A 24 3.27 -5.64 6.31
C TYR A 24 3.87 -4.53 7.19
N ALA A 25 4.80 -4.86 8.08
CA ALA A 25 5.48 -3.87 8.92
C ALA A 25 6.25 -2.81 8.10
N LEU A 26 6.70 -3.14 6.89
CA LEU A 26 7.41 -2.25 5.98
C LEU A 26 6.48 -1.54 4.97
N GLN A 27 5.22 -1.93 4.85
CA GLN A 27 4.34 -1.50 3.76
C GLN A 27 4.18 0.03 3.71
N GLU A 28 4.00 0.64 4.88
CA GLU A 28 3.81 2.09 5.04
C GLU A 28 5.04 2.78 5.67
N TYR A 29 6.13 2.05 5.89
CA TYR A 29 7.33 2.63 6.46
C TYR A 29 8.04 3.53 5.42
N PRO A 30 8.29 4.82 5.70
CA PRO A 30 8.76 5.76 4.68
C PRO A 30 10.23 5.58 4.27
N GLU A 31 11.06 4.97 5.12
CA GLU A 31 12.52 4.92 4.92
C GLU A 31 13.03 3.51 4.58
N VAL A 32 12.28 2.73 3.79
CA VAL A 32 12.73 1.41 3.31
C VAL A 32 13.93 1.57 2.37
N PRO A 33 15.06 0.85 2.61
CA PRO A 33 16.19 0.88 1.68
C PRO A 33 15.84 0.31 0.30
N ALA A 34 16.16 1.02 -0.78
CA ALA A 34 15.85 0.56 -2.15
C ALA A 34 16.51 -0.78 -2.54
N GLU A 35 17.63 -1.13 -1.90
CA GLU A 35 18.26 -2.44 -2.07
C GLU A 35 17.38 -3.59 -1.53
N TRP A 36 16.59 -3.33 -0.49
CA TRP A 36 15.66 -4.32 0.06
C TRP A 36 14.51 -4.56 -0.91
N THR A 37 13.98 -3.51 -1.52
CA THR A 37 12.96 -3.62 -2.57
C THR A 37 13.46 -4.46 -3.73
N THR A 38 14.72 -4.27 -4.13
CA THR A 38 15.36 -5.09 -5.19
C THR A 38 15.49 -6.56 -4.77
N GLN A 39 15.89 -6.82 -3.51
CA GLN A 39 15.95 -8.18 -2.96
C GLN A 39 14.58 -8.86 -2.93
N LEU A 40 13.54 -8.12 -2.52
CA LEU A 40 12.17 -8.60 -2.47
C LEU A 40 11.61 -8.90 -3.87
N ILE A 41 11.80 -8.01 -4.85
CA ILE A 41 11.38 -8.29 -6.24
C ILE A 41 12.10 -9.54 -6.76
N ASN A 42 13.40 -9.68 -6.51
CA ASN A 42 14.13 -10.88 -6.89
C ASN A 42 13.56 -12.14 -6.20
N GLU A 43 13.22 -12.05 -4.92
CA GLU A 43 12.58 -13.13 -4.16
C GLU A 43 11.24 -13.55 -4.80
N ALA A 44 10.40 -12.57 -5.16
CA ALA A 44 9.11 -12.79 -5.81
C ALA A 44 9.23 -13.54 -7.15
N ILE A 45 10.24 -13.19 -7.96
CA ILE A 45 10.48 -13.83 -9.26
C ILE A 45 10.88 -15.31 -9.12
N HIS A 46 11.57 -15.66 -8.04
CA HIS A 46 12.11 -17.01 -7.84
C HIS A 46 11.24 -17.90 -6.95
N HIS A 47 10.29 -17.33 -6.20
CA HIS A 47 9.41 -18.06 -5.27
C HIS A 47 7.94 -17.71 -5.50
N LYS A 48 7.28 -18.53 -6.31
CA LYS A 48 5.91 -18.28 -6.79
C LYS A 48 4.87 -18.16 -5.67
N GLU A 49 5.06 -18.89 -4.58
CA GLU A 49 4.21 -18.83 -3.39
C GLU A 49 4.32 -17.51 -2.61
N LYS A 50 5.40 -16.74 -2.84
CA LYS A 50 5.64 -15.43 -2.22
C LYS A 50 5.30 -14.27 -3.16
N GLU A 51 5.28 -14.52 -4.46
CA GLU A 51 5.14 -13.51 -5.51
C GLU A 51 3.95 -12.56 -5.28
N LEU A 52 2.77 -13.10 -4.97
CA LEU A 52 1.57 -12.31 -4.71
C LEU A 52 1.78 -11.31 -3.56
N TYR A 53 2.23 -11.81 -2.42
CA TYR A 53 2.37 -11.03 -1.18
C TYR A 53 3.45 -9.97 -1.33
N VAL A 54 4.63 -10.36 -1.82
CA VAL A 54 5.73 -9.43 -2.02
C VAL A 54 5.33 -8.28 -2.93
N LEU A 55 4.70 -8.54 -4.09
CA LEU A 55 4.38 -7.47 -5.04
C LEU A 55 3.27 -6.54 -4.54
N ILE A 56 2.36 -7.01 -3.67
CA ILE A 56 1.31 -6.18 -3.05
C ILE A 56 1.92 -5.24 -2.00
N ASP A 57 2.82 -5.76 -1.16
CA ASP A 57 3.28 -5.04 0.02
C ASP A 57 4.41 -4.04 -0.27
N ILE A 58 5.10 -4.19 -1.42
CA ILE A 58 6.16 -3.25 -1.84
C ILE A 58 5.67 -2.08 -2.69
N ARG A 59 4.35 -1.88 -2.84
CA ARG A 59 3.75 -0.83 -3.69
C ARG A 59 4.13 0.60 -3.30
N ASN A 60 4.61 0.83 -2.09
CA ASN A 60 5.06 2.16 -1.65
C ASN A 60 6.58 2.24 -1.49
N HIS A 61 7.30 1.16 -1.82
CA HIS A 61 8.75 1.10 -1.65
C HIS A 61 9.48 1.85 -2.77
N PRO A 62 10.69 2.38 -2.50
CA PRO A 62 11.46 3.04 -3.54
C PRO A 62 11.95 2.07 -4.62
N LEU A 63 11.75 2.44 -5.87
CA LEU A 63 12.21 1.69 -7.04
C LEU A 63 13.38 2.40 -7.73
N ASN A 64 14.41 1.64 -8.08
CA ASN A 64 15.61 2.13 -8.74
C ASN A 64 15.83 1.43 -10.10
N ASP A 65 16.96 1.72 -10.75
CA ASP A 65 17.37 1.11 -12.01
C ASP A 65 17.40 -0.43 -11.98
N GLU A 66 17.81 -1.03 -10.86
CA GLU A 66 17.90 -2.49 -10.74
C GLU A 66 16.52 -3.12 -10.56
N ALA A 67 15.66 -2.49 -9.75
CA ALA A 67 14.26 -2.85 -9.62
C ALA A 67 13.55 -2.85 -10.98
N ALA A 68 13.80 -1.86 -11.84
CA ALA A 68 13.21 -1.80 -13.18
C ALA A 68 13.57 -3.03 -14.04
N LYS A 69 14.84 -3.44 -14.07
CA LYS A 69 15.27 -4.64 -14.80
C LYS A 69 14.60 -5.89 -14.26
N LEU A 70 14.53 -6.04 -12.94
CA LEU A 70 13.89 -7.18 -12.30
C LEU A 70 12.39 -7.21 -12.59
N LEU A 71 11.70 -6.08 -12.55
CA LEU A 71 10.27 -6.03 -12.89
C LEU A 71 10.01 -6.41 -14.35
N ILE A 72 10.86 -5.97 -15.28
CA ILE A 72 10.79 -6.35 -16.70
C ILE A 72 11.08 -7.84 -16.89
N ASP A 73 12.02 -8.41 -16.14
CA ASP A 73 12.27 -9.85 -16.16
C ASP A 73 11.10 -10.66 -15.56
N GLY A 74 10.59 -10.20 -14.42
CA GLY A 74 9.50 -10.83 -13.69
C GLY A 74 8.19 -10.85 -14.48
N ILE A 75 7.82 -9.76 -15.16
CA ILE A 75 6.61 -9.73 -15.98
C ILE A 75 6.64 -10.72 -17.16
N ASN A 76 7.84 -11.09 -17.63
CA ASN A 76 8.02 -12.09 -18.69
C ASN A 76 7.99 -13.53 -18.16
N LYS A 77 8.17 -13.72 -16.84
CA LYS A 77 8.22 -15.04 -16.18
C LYS A 77 6.95 -15.38 -15.39
N THR A 78 6.22 -14.37 -14.92
CA THR A 78 5.02 -14.52 -14.11
C THR A 78 3.87 -15.20 -14.86
N ASP A 79 2.98 -15.83 -14.11
CA ASP A 79 1.65 -16.20 -14.62
C ASP A 79 0.81 -14.95 -14.90
N LYS A 80 -0.20 -15.11 -15.78
CA LYS A 80 -1.16 -14.05 -16.14
C LYS A 80 -1.90 -13.43 -14.94
N VAL A 81 -2.01 -14.16 -13.83
CA VAL A 81 -2.72 -13.71 -12.63
C VAL A 81 -1.99 -12.54 -11.97
N ASN A 82 -0.66 -12.62 -11.85
CA ASN A 82 0.14 -11.63 -11.13
C ASN A 82 0.72 -10.54 -12.04
N THR A 83 0.57 -10.64 -13.38
CA THR A 83 1.07 -9.62 -14.34
C THR A 83 0.63 -8.20 -13.98
N HIS A 84 -0.59 -8.03 -13.49
CA HIS A 84 -1.11 -6.71 -13.12
C HIS A 84 -0.31 -6.06 -11.97
N LEU A 85 0.23 -6.85 -11.03
CA LEU A 85 1.02 -6.35 -9.90
C LEU A 85 2.37 -5.80 -10.36
N TYR A 86 3.04 -6.50 -11.29
CA TYR A 86 4.24 -5.99 -11.94
C TYR A 86 3.96 -4.69 -12.70
N LEU A 87 2.82 -4.62 -13.40
CA LEU A 87 2.43 -3.40 -14.12
C LEU A 87 2.22 -2.21 -13.18
N GLU A 88 1.61 -2.42 -12.00
CA GLU A 88 1.45 -1.36 -11.01
C GLU A 88 2.80 -0.86 -10.50
N LEU A 89 3.75 -1.75 -10.18
CA LEU A 89 5.11 -1.33 -9.77
C LEU A 89 5.87 -0.64 -10.90
N ILE A 90 5.74 -1.11 -12.15
CA ILE A 90 6.36 -0.44 -13.32
C ILE A 90 5.84 1.00 -13.47
N LYS A 91 4.55 1.25 -13.18
CA LYS A 91 3.97 2.60 -13.22
C LYS A 91 4.44 3.52 -12.07
N GLN A 92 5.21 3.00 -11.13
CA GLN A 92 5.78 3.79 -10.03
C GLN A 92 7.27 4.06 -10.22
N LEU A 93 7.88 3.51 -11.29
CA LEU A 93 9.28 3.75 -11.62
C LEU A 93 9.54 5.25 -11.83
N PRO A 94 10.71 5.76 -11.41
CA PRO A 94 11.10 7.14 -11.69
C PRO A 94 11.04 7.42 -13.20
N PRO A 95 10.57 8.61 -13.63
CA PRO A 95 10.42 8.92 -15.05
C PRO A 95 11.69 8.72 -15.88
N GLU A 96 12.85 9.08 -15.33
CA GLU A 96 14.15 8.93 -15.98
C GLU A 96 14.48 7.45 -16.24
N VAL A 97 14.07 6.57 -15.31
CA VAL A 97 14.25 5.12 -15.42
C VAL A 97 13.31 4.55 -16.50
N VAL A 98 12.04 4.99 -16.54
CA VAL A 98 11.11 4.57 -17.61
C VAL A 98 11.62 4.98 -18.99
N VAL A 99 12.12 6.21 -19.13
CA VAL A 99 12.67 6.71 -20.39
C VAL A 99 13.93 5.94 -20.79
N LYS A 100 14.80 5.60 -19.82
CA LYS A 100 16.01 4.80 -20.06
C LYS A 100 15.70 3.40 -20.57
N TYR A 101 14.64 2.77 -20.09
CA TYR A 101 14.22 1.40 -20.46
C TYR A 101 13.00 1.38 -21.41
N GLN A 102 12.76 2.46 -22.14
CA GLN A 102 11.57 2.63 -22.99
C GLN A 102 11.45 1.58 -24.12
N ASP A 103 12.57 1.06 -24.62
CA ASP A 103 12.57 0.09 -25.71
C ASP A 103 12.11 -1.29 -25.20
N GLU A 104 12.58 -1.70 -24.03
CA GLU A 104 12.14 -2.91 -23.34
C GLU A 104 10.69 -2.78 -22.85
N LEU A 105 10.35 -1.63 -22.29
CA LEU A 105 9.00 -1.33 -21.80
C LEU A 105 7.99 -1.07 -22.93
N GLY A 106 8.42 -0.83 -24.16
CA GLY A 106 7.55 -0.51 -25.29
C GLY A 106 6.57 -1.63 -25.69
N ASN A 107 6.83 -2.87 -25.24
CA ASN A 107 5.89 -4.00 -25.39
C ASN A 107 4.87 -4.11 -24.25
N ILE A 108 5.08 -3.36 -23.17
CA ILE A 108 4.32 -3.42 -21.92
C ILE A 108 3.48 -2.15 -21.76
N LEU A 109 4.07 -1.00 -22.00
CA LEU A 109 3.47 0.33 -21.89
C LEU A 109 3.04 0.84 -23.27
N THR A 110 1.97 1.63 -23.29
CA THR A 110 1.52 2.27 -24.52
C THR A 110 2.47 3.41 -24.90
N LYS A 111 2.47 3.77 -26.20
CA LYS A 111 3.22 4.94 -26.67
C LYS A 111 2.85 6.21 -25.92
N GLU A 112 1.56 6.42 -25.67
CA GLU A 112 1.04 7.55 -24.90
C GLU A 112 1.62 7.58 -23.49
N THR A 113 1.69 6.44 -22.79
CA THR A 113 2.32 6.35 -21.48
C THR A 113 3.80 6.70 -21.55
N ILE A 114 4.53 6.20 -22.55
CA ILE A 114 5.96 6.53 -22.72
C ILE A 114 6.18 8.03 -23.00
N GLU A 115 5.36 8.65 -23.86
CA GLU A 115 5.44 10.11 -24.08
C GLU A 115 5.15 10.89 -22.79
N PHE A 116 4.17 10.45 -22.00
CA PHE A 116 3.89 11.05 -20.71
C PHE A 116 5.11 10.98 -19.77
N TYR A 117 5.78 9.83 -19.66
CA TYR A 117 7.01 9.73 -18.88
C TYR A 117 8.16 10.57 -19.42
N ARG A 118 8.26 10.75 -20.75
CA ARG A 118 9.24 11.68 -21.34
C ARG A 118 8.96 13.12 -20.98
N LEU A 119 7.68 13.53 -20.94
CA LEU A 119 7.28 14.84 -20.45
C LEU A 119 7.72 15.02 -18.99
N LEU A 120 7.45 14.05 -18.11
CA LEU A 120 7.87 14.14 -16.71
C LEU A 120 9.40 14.23 -16.55
N ALA A 121 10.16 13.42 -17.30
CA ALA A 121 11.61 13.40 -17.20
C ALA A 121 12.27 14.66 -17.79
N ASN A 122 11.84 15.09 -18.98
CA ASN A 122 12.57 16.05 -19.82
C ASN A 122 11.79 17.32 -20.16
N GLY A 123 10.49 17.39 -19.81
CA GLY A 123 9.65 18.55 -20.07
C GLY A 123 10.08 19.77 -19.28
N SER A 124 9.62 20.94 -19.73
CA SER A 124 9.74 22.21 -19.03
C SER A 124 8.69 22.35 -17.93
N GLU A 125 8.90 23.31 -17.03
CA GLU A 125 7.96 23.67 -15.96
C GLU A 125 6.57 23.99 -16.51
N GLU A 126 6.50 24.81 -17.57
CA GLU A 126 5.26 25.20 -18.23
C GLU A 126 4.50 23.98 -18.78
N GLU A 127 5.17 23.09 -19.50
CA GLU A 127 4.53 21.90 -20.09
C GLU A 127 3.99 20.94 -19.01
N VAL A 128 4.70 20.78 -17.89
CA VAL A 128 4.25 19.91 -16.79
C VAL A 128 3.05 20.52 -16.05
N TRP A 129 3.05 21.85 -15.81
CA TRP A 129 1.90 22.54 -15.23
C TRP A 129 0.68 22.53 -16.16
N GLU A 130 0.88 22.72 -17.46
CA GLU A 130 -0.19 22.62 -18.46
C GLU A 130 -0.84 21.23 -18.45
N GLU A 131 -0.02 20.17 -18.44
CA GLU A 131 -0.52 18.79 -18.36
C GLU A 131 -1.23 18.52 -17.03
N TYR A 132 -0.71 19.05 -15.91
CA TYR A 132 -1.37 18.97 -14.60
C TYR A 132 -2.76 19.62 -14.62
N GLY A 133 -2.86 20.84 -15.14
CA GLY A 133 -4.13 21.54 -15.31
C GLY A 133 -5.10 20.79 -16.23
N ALA A 134 -4.60 20.19 -17.31
CA ALA A 134 -5.41 19.38 -18.22
C ALA A 134 -5.93 18.09 -17.57
N VAL A 135 -5.13 17.41 -16.74
CA VAL A 135 -5.53 16.21 -15.99
C VAL A 135 -6.55 16.57 -14.91
N LEU A 136 -6.34 17.65 -14.16
CA LEU A 136 -7.32 18.14 -13.19
C LEU A 136 -8.65 18.52 -13.86
N GLY A 137 -8.59 19.17 -15.03
CA GLY A 137 -9.78 19.47 -15.82
C GLY A 137 -10.55 18.20 -16.22
N GLN A 138 -9.85 17.09 -16.50
CA GLN A 138 -10.50 15.81 -16.78
C GLN A 138 -11.11 15.20 -15.52
N LEU A 139 -10.37 15.18 -14.40
CA LEU A 139 -10.85 14.68 -13.11
C LEU A 139 -12.15 15.38 -12.67
N ASN A 140 -12.18 16.72 -12.73
CA ASN A 140 -13.35 17.52 -12.37
C ASN A 140 -14.58 17.26 -13.26
N ASN A 141 -14.41 16.67 -14.44
CA ASN A 141 -15.49 16.34 -15.36
C ASN A 141 -15.95 14.88 -15.25
N GLU A 142 -15.28 14.04 -14.46
CA GLU A 142 -15.67 12.66 -14.24
C GLU A 142 -16.86 12.57 -13.27
N GLU A 143 -17.85 11.73 -13.58
CA GLU A 143 -18.98 11.49 -12.68
C GLU A 143 -18.60 10.61 -11.47
N ARG A 144 -17.46 9.91 -11.57
CA ARG A 144 -16.95 8.98 -10.57
C ARG A 144 -15.44 9.08 -10.50
N PHE A 145 -14.89 8.79 -9.32
CA PHE A 145 -13.45 8.76 -9.12
C PHE A 145 -12.73 7.90 -10.18
N ASN A 146 -11.74 8.51 -10.83
CA ASN A 146 -10.97 7.88 -11.89
C ASN A 146 -9.53 7.65 -11.43
N GLN A 147 -9.27 6.45 -10.90
CA GLN A 147 -7.95 6.05 -10.39
C GLN A 147 -6.81 6.29 -11.39
N LYS A 148 -7.04 6.07 -12.69
CA LYS A 148 -5.98 6.24 -13.70
C LYS A 148 -5.59 7.70 -13.84
N LEU A 149 -6.56 8.62 -13.87
CA LEU A 149 -6.30 10.05 -13.94
C LEU A 149 -5.68 10.56 -12.63
N TYR A 150 -6.17 10.08 -11.48
CA TYR A 150 -5.63 10.47 -10.18
C TYR A 150 -4.15 10.04 -10.03
N SER A 151 -3.81 8.79 -10.40
CA SER A 151 -2.41 8.34 -10.42
C SER A 151 -1.53 9.16 -11.38
N LYS A 152 -2.07 9.60 -12.52
CA LYS A 152 -1.36 10.50 -13.45
C LYS A 152 -1.11 11.87 -12.82
N ALA A 153 -2.09 12.42 -12.10
CA ALA A 153 -1.97 13.68 -11.37
C ALA A 153 -0.94 13.58 -10.24
N LYS A 154 -0.91 12.48 -9.47
CA LYS A 154 0.13 12.24 -8.45
C LYS A 154 1.54 12.24 -9.06
N LEU A 155 1.75 11.61 -10.21
CA LEU A 155 3.06 11.62 -10.89
C LEU A 155 3.48 13.04 -11.32
N LEU A 156 2.54 13.86 -11.79
CA LEU A 156 2.78 15.26 -12.14
C LEU A 156 3.17 16.08 -10.90
N ILE A 157 2.42 15.97 -9.79
CA ILE A 157 2.75 16.63 -8.52
C ILE A 157 4.11 16.19 -7.99
N LYS A 158 4.38 14.88 -8.02
CA LYS A 158 5.69 14.35 -7.62
C LYS A 158 6.82 14.96 -8.45
N THR A 159 6.63 15.11 -9.76
CA THR A 159 7.59 15.73 -10.66
C THR A 159 7.78 17.21 -10.34
N LEU A 160 6.68 17.96 -10.13
CA LEU A 160 6.71 19.37 -9.74
C LEU A 160 7.48 19.56 -8.43
N VAL A 161 7.27 18.71 -7.44
CA VAL A 161 7.99 18.75 -6.16
C VAL A 161 9.47 18.44 -6.36
N GLN A 162 9.81 17.34 -7.05
CA GLN A 162 11.20 16.91 -7.25
C GLN A 162 12.04 17.90 -8.06
N LYS A 163 11.41 18.65 -8.96
CA LYS A 163 12.06 19.70 -9.76
C LYS A 163 11.97 21.09 -9.14
N GLU A 164 11.43 21.19 -7.92
CA GLU A 164 11.28 22.45 -7.17
C GLU A 164 10.40 23.51 -7.90
N TRP A 165 9.36 23.06 -8.61
CA TRP A 165 8.43 23.90 -9.38
C TRP A 165 7.09 24.17 -8.70
N ILE A 166 6.86 23.57 -7.54
CA ILE A 166 5.74 23.86 -6.66
C ILE A 166 6.28 24.21 -5.28
N HIS A 167 5.68 25.21 -4.65
CA HIS A 167 6.11 25.69 -3.35
C HIS A 167 4.95 25.71 -2.35
N GLU A 168 5.30 25.98 -1.11
CA GLU A 168 4.37 26.08 0.02
C GLU A 168 3.24 27.10 -0.21
N LYS A 169 3.49 28.15 -1.00
CA LYS A 169 2.51 29.19 -1.28
C LYS A 169 1.33 28.67 -2.10
N GLU A 170 1.59 27.85 -3.11
CA GLU A 170 0.53 27.24 -3.92
C GLU A 170 -0.35 26.32 -3.06
N ILE A 171 0.29 25.55 -2.16
CA ILE A 171 -0.38 24.67 -1.20
C ILE A 171 -1.25 25.48 -0.22
N ASP A 172 -0.72 26.56 0.36
CA ASP A 172 -1.44 27.45 1.27
C ASP A 172 -2.72 28.00 0.64
N MET A 173 -2.64 28.42 -0.63
CA MET A 173 -3.78 28.98 -1.35
C MET A 173 -4.90 27.95 -1.53
N VAL A 174 -4.56 26.73 -1.96
CA VAL A 174 -5.55 25.67 -2.17
C VAL A 174 -6.14 25.21 -0.84
N LEU A 175 -5.31 24.87 0.15
CA LEU A 175 -5.81 24.38 1.44
C LEU A 175 -6.69 25.39 2.18
N HIS A 176 -6.39 26.69 2.06
CA HIS A 176 -7.23 27.71 2.68
C HIS A 176 -8.68 27.66 2.16
N GLU A 177 -8.87 27.38 0.88
CA GLU A 177 -10.19 27.20 0.28
C GLU A 177 -10.82 25.87 0.69
N GLU A 178 -10.08 24.76 0.52
CA GLU A 178 -10.59 23.40 0.74
C GLU A 178 -11.05 23.15 2.18
N LEU A 179 -10.38 23.75 3.18
CA LEU A 179 -10.78 23.60 4.58
C LEU A 179 -12.16 24.18 4.88
N ASN A 180 -12.68 25.07 4.04
CA ASN A 180 -14.03 25.62 4.17
C ASN A 180 -15.06 24.85 3.32
N ASN A 181 -14.63 23.90 2.50
CA ASN A 181 -15.51 23.11 1.64
C ASN A 181 -16.07 21.89 2.40
N GLU A 182 -17.27 21.49 1.99
CA GLU A 182 -17.92 20.27 2.48
C GLU A 182 -17.11 19.03 2.06
N TRP A 183 -16.63 19.02 0.82
CA TRP A 183 -15.85 17.96 0.19
C TRP A 183 -14.57 18.55 -0.40
N PHE A 184 -13.45 17.88 -0.21
CA PHE A 184 -12.18 18.23 -0.83
C PHE A 184 -12.25 17.97 -2.33
N SER A 185 -11.74 18.91 -3.12
CA SER A 185 -11.50 18.65 -4.54
C SER A 185 -10.34 17.66 -4.73
N ASP A 186 -10.27 17.02 -5.91
CA ASP A 186 -9.11 16.19 -6.28
C ASP A 186 -7.79 16.99 -6.15
N ASN A 187 -7.81 18.28 -6.50
CA ASN A 187 -6.65 19.16 -6.34
C ASN A 187 -6.31 19.38 -4.87
N GLY A 188 -7.30 19.53 -4.00
CA GLY A 188 -7.12 19.61 -2.55
C GLY A 188 -6.42 18.37 -1.98
N ILE A 189 -6.87 17.18 -2.37
CA ILE A 189 -6.25 15.92 -1.96
C ILE A 189 -4.81 15.83 -2.51
N LEU A 190 -4.59 16.22 -3.77
CA LEU A 190 -3.25 16.27 -4.36
C LEU A 190 -2.30 17.26 -3.67
N MET A 191 -2.83 18.32 -3.03
CA MET A 191 -2.01 19.18 -2.17
C MET A 191 -1.64 18.52 -0.84
N VAL A 192 -2.51 17.66 -0.27
CA VAL A 192 -2.15 16.80 0.88
C VAL A 192 -0.99 15.87 0.52
N TYR A 193 -1.04 15.26 -0.66
CA TYR A 193 0.08 14.47 -1.19
C TYR A 193 1.37 15.30 -1.30
N ALA A 194 1.29 16.52 -1.85
CA ALA A 194 2.43 17.42 -2.00
C ALA A 194 3.06 17.82 -0.64
N ILE A 195 2.24 18.02 0.40
CA ILE A 195 2.70 18.31 1.76
C ILE A 195 3.57 17.18 2.31
N GLY A 196 3.15 15.92 2.11
CA GLY A 196 3.93 14.75 2.50
C GLY A 196 5.27 14.68 1.77
N LEU A 197 5.27 14.90 0.44
CA LEU A 197 6.50 14.90 -0.37
C LEU A 197 7.49 15.99 0.03
N LEU A 198 6.99 17.20 0.35
CA LEU A 198 7.81 18.34 0.78
C LEU A 198 8.17 18.30 2.27
N ARG A 199 7.63 17.35 3.04
CA ARG A 199 7.79 17.24 4.50
C ARG A 199 7.51 18.57 5.21
N LEU A 200 6.38 19.22 4.90
CA LEU A 200 5.99 20.50 5.50
C LEU A 200 5.36 20.31 6.88
N GLU A 201 6.18 20.20 7.92
CA GLU A 201 5.77 19.89 9.31
C GLU A 201 4.70 20.84 9.88
N LYS A 202 4.65 22.10 9.41
CA LYS A 202 3.66 23.10 9.84
C LYS A 202 2.21 22.63 9.63
N TYR A 203 1.96 21.72 8.69
CA TYR A 203 0.62 21.22 8.38
C TYR A 203 0.21 19.99 9.21
N ILE A 204 1.10 19.40 10.01
CA ILE A 204 0.76 18.22 10.83
C ILE A 204 -0.55 18.41 11.62
N PRO A 205 -0.79 19.55 12.32
CA PRO A 205 -2.06 19.76 13.02
C PRO A 205 -3.27 19.85 12.09
N VAL A 206 -3.12 20.43 10.91
CA VAL A 206 -4.18 20.54 9.91
C VAL A 206 -4.52 19.17 9.35
N LEU A 207 -3.51 18.40 8.94
CA LEU A 207 -3.69 17.04 8.43
C LEU A 207 -4.36 16.12 9.47
N ALA A 208 -3.89 16.13 10.72
CA ALA A 208 -4.52 15.37 11.79
C ALA A 208 -5.99 15.77 12.00
N SER A 209 -6.33 17.05 11.81
CA SER A 209 -7.72 17.52 11.89
C SER A 209 -8.64 16.98 10.80
N LEU A 210 -8.10 16.49 9.69
CA LEU A 210 -8.86 15.91 8.59
C LEU A 210 -9.24 14.44 8.84
N LEU A 211 -8.70 13.78 9.87
CA LEU A 211 -8.99 12.37 10.16
C LEU A 211 -10.46 12.08 10.53
N VAL A 212 -11.27 13.11 10.77
CA VAL A 212 -12.72 13.00 11.03
C VAL A 212 -13.58 13.28 9.80
N ARG A 213 -12.97 13.41 8.62
CA ARG A 213 -13.68 13.50 7.34
C ARG A 213 -14.19 12.11 6.95
N ASP A 214 -15.16 12.07 6.04
CA ASP A 214 -15.77 10.82 5.53
C ASP A 214 -15.24 10.43 4.13
N GLU A 215 -14.15 11.06 3.68
CA GLU A 215 -13.63 10.97 2.33
C GLU A 215 -12.49 9.95 2.24
N ASP A 216 -12.78 8.69 1.89
CA ASP A 216 -11.80 7.59 1.88
C ASP A 216 -10.45 7.97 1.23
N ILE A 217 -10.49 8.56 0.03
CA ILE A 217 -9.28 8.94 -0.73
C ILE A 217 -8.50 10.05 -0.01
N LEU A 218 -9.19 11.00 0.62
CA LEU A 218 -8.55 12.04 1.42
C LEU A 218 -7.90 11.43 2.68
N LEU A 219 -8.60 10.54 3.37
CA LEU A 219 -8.10 9.91 4.59
C LEU A 219 -6.87 9.04 4.31
N GLU A 220 -6.87 8.28 3.21
CA GLU A 220 -5.69 7.54 2.73
C GLU A 220 -4.51 8.49 2.50
N GLU A 221 -4.72 9.59 1.78
CA GLU A 221 -3.65 10.55 1.48
C GLU A 221 -3.15 11.29 2.75
N VAL A 222 -4.04 11.61 3.68
CA VAL A 222 -3.69 12.18 4.99
C VAL A 222 -2.85 11.20 5.80
N SER A 223 -3.22 9.92 5.80
CA SER A 223 -2.48 8.86 6.50
C SER A 223 -1.06 8.71 5.94
N ASP A 224 -0.94 8.62 4.61
CA ASP A 224 0.35 8.56 3.92
C ASP A 224 1.21 9.79 4.23
N ALA A 225 0.65 10.99 4.09
CA ALA A 225 1.36 12.24 4.33
C ALA A 225 1.86 12.37 5.78
N LEU A 226 1.03 12.02 6.76
CA LEU A 226 1.40 12.05 8.18
C LEU A 226 2.48 11.02 8.52
N THR A 227 2.42 9.83 7.93
CA THR A 227 3.37 8.75 8.21
C THR A 227 4.79 9.10 7.75
N VAL A 228 4.94 9.86 6.66
CA VAL A 228 6.24 10.27 6.11
C VAL A 228 7.08 11.12 7.07
N PHE A 229 6.47 11.83 8.01
CA PHE A 229 7.21 12.69 8.95
C PHE A 229 7.96 11.89 10.03
N GLU A 230 7.50 10.69 10.38
CA GLU A 230 8.12 9.80 11.38
C GLU A 230 8.53 10.53 12.68
N SER A 231 7.63 11.34 13.25
CA SER A 231 7.95 12.27 14.35
C SER A 231 6.97 12.25 15.52
N ASP A 232 7.44 12.63 16.70
CA ASP A 232 6.59 12.78 17.88
C ASP A 232 5.52 13.88 17.74
N ASP A 233 5.71 14.84 16.83
CA ASP A 233 4.71 15.88 16.57
C ASP A 233 3.49 15.30 15.85
N VAL A 234 3.69 14.33 14.95
CA VAL A 234 2.59 13.53 14.38
C VAL A 234 1.87 12.78 15.49
N VAL A 235 2.62 12.07 16.35
CA VAL A 235 2.03 11.30 17.46
C VAL A 235 1.15 12.18 18.35
N ARG A 236 1.63 13.37 18.73
CA ARG A 236 0.85 14.31 19.56
C ARG A 236 -0.40 14.83 18.86
N ALA A 237 -0.31 15.10 17.56
CA ALA A 237 -1.43 15.61 16.77
C ALA A 237 -2.50 14.54 16.52
N VAL A 238 -2.09 13.28 16.30
CA VAL A 238 -2.96 12.15 15.95
C VAL A 238 -3.57 11.47 17.17
N ALA A 239 -2.88 11.45 18.32
CA ALA A 239 -3.35 10.75 19.53
C ALA A 239 -4.82 11.04 19.93
N PRO A 240 -5.36 12.27 19.85
CA PRO A 240 -6.76 12.54 20.17
C PRO A 240 -7.79 11.86 19.25
N TYR A 241 -7.37 11.41 18.07
CA TYR A 241 -8.22 10.77 17.05
C TYR A 241 -8.27 9.25 17.20
N ALA A 242 -7.30 8.64 17.90
CA ALA A 242 -7.28 7.20 18.18
C ALA A 242 -8.34 6.75 19.22
N MET A 243 -9.01 7.70 19.86
CA MET A 243 -10.09 7.45 20.83
C MET A 243 -11.48 7.77 20.28
N LYS A 244 -11.60 8.09 18.98
CA LYS A 244 -12.87 8.44 18.34
C LYS A 244 -13.24 7.40 17.31
N GLN A 245 -14.47 6.90 17.40
CA GLN A 245 -14.97 5.84 16.54
C GLN A 245 -14.87 6.17 15.05
N GLU A 246 -15.11 7.43 14.67
CA GLU A 246 -15.04 7.88 13.27
C GLU A 246 -13.62 7.96 12.69
N SER A 247 -12.57 7.96 13.53
CA SER A 247 -11.19 8.20 13.09
C SER A 247 -10.16 7.20 13.61
N GLU A 248 -10.57 6.27 14.47
CA GLU A 248 -9.64 5.39 15.20
C GLU A 248 -8.81 4.50 14.28
N ILE A 249 -9.38 3.97 13.20
CA ILE A 249 -8.68 3.09 12.25
C ILE A 249 -7.45 3.79 11.66
N PHE A 250 -7.65 4.96 11.04
CA PHE A 250 -6.55 5.73 10.46
C PHE A 250 -5.59 6.25 11.53
N ALA A 251 -6.10 6.74 12.65
CA ALA A 251 -5.25 7.27 13.72
C ALA A 251 -4.35 6.18 14.32
N ILE A 252 -4.89 4.99 14.58
CA ILE A 252 -4.12 3.83 15.09
C ILE A 252 -3.10 3.37 14.05
N SER A 253 -3.46 3.34 12.76
CA SER A 253 -2.51 2.99 11.69
C SER A 253 -1.32 3.98 11.64
N ILE A 254 -1.58 5.28 11.63
CA ILE A 254 -0.53 6.32 11.60
C ILE A 254 0.39 6.21 12.82
N LEU A 255 -0.18 5.99 14.02
CA LEU A 255 0.58 5.76 15.23
C LEU A 255 1.41 4.46 15.15
N GLY A 256 0.85 3.39 14.59
CA GLY A 256 1.53 2.12 14.36
C GLY A 256 2.71 2.24 13.40
N ASN A 257 2.61 3.13 12.41
CA ASN A 257 3.66 3.36 11.42
C ASN A 257 4.68 4.44 11.81
N THR A 258 4.36 5.28 12.81
CA THR A 258 5.31 6.22 13.40
C THR A 258 6.18 5.50 14.42
N LYS A 259 7.42 5.12 14.05
CA LYS A 259 8.30 4.24 14.85
C LYS A 259 9.03 4.96 16.00
N THR A 260 8.31 5.72 16.82
CA THR A 260 8.88 6.45 17.98
C THR A 260 8.45 5.85 19.32
N PRO A 261 9.24 6.02 20.40
CA PRO A 261 8.83 5.60 21.75
C PRO A 261 7.51 6.23 22.21
N LEU A 262 7.24 7.48 21.81
CA LEU A 262 5.98 8.15 22.16
C LEU A 262 4.78 7.48 21.50
N ALA A 263 4.92 7.01 20.26
CA ALA A 263 3.86 6.28 19.56
C ALA A 263 3.50 4.99 20.31
N VAL A 264 4.51 4.25 20.79
CA VAL A 264 4.32 3.07 21.64
C VAL A 264 3.56 3.43 22.92
N ASP A 265 3.98 4.48 23.64
CA ASP A 265 3.30 4.90 24.87
C ASP A 265 1.84 5.30 24.63
N VAL A 266 1.56 6.00 23.52
CA VAL A 266 0.19 6.39 23.15
C VAL A 266 -0.64 5.16 22.80
N LEU A 267 -0.14 4.25 21.95
CA LEU A 267 -0.87 3.02 21.58
C LEU A 267 -1.18 2.17 22.80
N ARG A 268 -0.22 1.99 23.71
CA ARG A 268 -0.44 1.27 24.97
C ARG A 268 -1.51 1.93 25.82
N LYS A 269 -1.51 3.26 25.90
CA LYS A 269 -2.57 4.00 26.59
C LYS A 269 -3.93 3.77 25.95
N VAL A 270 -4.03 3.87 24.62
CA VAL A 270 -5.28 3.62 23.86
C VAL A 270 -5.79 2.20 24.15
N TYR A 271 -4.93 1.18 24.16
CA TYR A 271 -5.33 -0.19 24.47
C TYR A 271 -6.10 -0.33 25.80
N TRP A 272 -5.60 0.32 26.86
CA TRP A 272 -6.18 0.23 28.21
C TRP A 272 -7.38 1.14 28.43
N GLU A 273 -7.51 2.22 27.64
CA GLU A 273 -8.65 3.13 27.71
C GLU A 273 -9.82 2.70 26.80
N GLN A 274 -9.57 1.82 25.83
CA GLN A 274 -10.59 1.29 24.93
C GLN A 274 -11.31 0.07 25.52
N GLU A 275 -12.61 -0.01 25.29
CA GLU A 275 -13.44 -1.17 25.65
C GLU A 275 -13.78 -2.05 24.44
N ASP A 276 -13.77 -1.49 23.23
CA ASP A 276 -14.11 -2.19 22.00
C ASP A 276 -13.02 -3.19 21.57
N GLU A 277 -13.44 -4.44 21.33
CA GLU A 277 -12.52 -5.56 21.04
C GLU A 277 -11.84 -5.41 19.67
N GLU A 278 -12.54 -4.86 18.67
CA GLU A 278 -11.97 -4.65 17.33
C GLU A 278 -10.94 -3.52 17.34
N THR A 279 -11.23 -2.44 18.05
CA THR A 279 -10.28 -1.34 18.26
C THR A 279 -9.03 -1.83 19.00
N LYS A 280 -9.20 -2.66 20.04
CA LYS A 280 -8.06 -3.31 20.71
C LYS A 280 -7.25 -4.17 19.74
N ALA A 281 -7.90 -4.90 18.83
CA ALA A 281 -7.21 -5.70 17.83
C ALA A 281 -6.32 -4.83 16.92
N LEU A 282 -6.84 -3.71 16.41
CA LEU A 282 -6.07 -2.73 15.63
C LEU A 282 -4.88 -2.17 16.42
N VAL A 283 -5.07 -1.87 17.70
CA VAL A 283 -3.98 -1.39 18.57
C VAL A 283 -2.91 -2.47 18.78
N ILE A 284 -3.29 -3.75 18.91
CA ILE A 284 -2.35 -4.87 19.02
C ILE A 284 -1.58 -5.07 17.71
N GLU A 285 -2.21 -4.93 16.55
CA GLU A 285 -1.51 -4.93 15.27
C GLU A 285 -0.47 -3.81 15.19
N ALA A 286 -0.88 -2.58 15.51
CA ALA A 286 0.01 -1.42 15.56
C ALA A 286 1.20 -1.64 16.53
N LEU A 287 0.94 -2.13 17.74
CA LEU A 287 1.97 -2.42 18.74
C LEU A 287 2.91 -3.56 18.31
N CYS A 288 2.40 -4.61 17.69
CA CYS A 288 3.22 -5.68 17.14
C CYS A 288 4.18 -5.13 16.07
N HIS A 289 3.69 -4.28 15.16
CA HIS A 289 4.53 -3.68 14.11
C HIS A 289 5.46 -2.57 14.61
N GLN A 290 5.40 -2.17 15.89
CA GLN A 290 6.48 -1.39 16.54
C GLN A 290 7.71 -2.24 16.86
N LEU A 291 7.57 -3.58 16.87
CA LEU A 291 8.65 -4.53 17.14
C LEU A 291 9.42 -4.18 18.42
N THR A 292 8.71 -4.04 19.54
CA THR A 292 9.30 -3.56 20.79
C THR A 292 8.87 -4.41 21.98
N ASP A 293 9.75 -4.57 22.98
CA ASP A 293 9.47 -5.41 24.15
C ASP A 293 8.43 -4.79 25.09
N GLU A 294 8.29 -3.46 25.03
CA GLU A 294 7.39 -2.65 25.83
C GLU A 294 5.91 -2.94 25.56
N ALA A 295 5.59 -3.51 24.39
CA ALA A 295 4.23 -3.92 24.01
C ALA A 295 3.79 -5.27 24.62
N MET A 296 4.72 -6.01 25.24
CA MET A 296 4.42 -7.35 25.77
C MET A 296 3.23 -7.39 26.75
N PRO A 297 3.06 -6.46 27.71
CA PRO A 297 1.94 -6.51 28.64
C PRO A 297 0.58 -6.48 27.95
N GLU A 298 0.42 -5.64 26.92
CA GLU A 298 -0.82 -5.53 26.14
C GLU A 298 -1.02 -6.76 25.26
N ILE A 299 0.04 -7.30 24.64
CA ILE A 299 -0.01 -8.54 23.85
C ILE A 299 -0.43 -9.74 24.73
N GLU A 300 0.15 -9.88 25.93
CA GLU A 300 -0.20 -10.96 26.86
C GLU A 300 -1.64 -10.83 27.35
N ASP A 301 -2.09 -9.62 27.69
CA ASP A 301 -3.48 -9.36 28.07
C ASP A 301 -4.46 -9.75 26.95
N TYR A 302 -4.16 -9.36 25.71
CA TYR A 302 -4.99 -9.70 24.55
C TYR A 302 -5.07 -11.21 24.32
N ILE A 303 -3.93 -11.92 24.42
CA ILE A 303 -3.86 -13.39 24.32
C ILE A 303 -4.68 -14.06 25.45
N HIS A 304 -4.61 -13.53 26.67
CA HIS A 304 -5.30 -14.11 27.82
C HIS A 304 -6.83 -14.05 27.70
N HIS A 305 -7.35 -13.04 27.03
CA HIS A 305 -8.79 -12.87 26.83
C HIS A 305 -9.35 -13.65 25.63
N ASP A 306 -8.49 -14.28 24.81
CA ASP A 306 -8.88 -15.02 23.59
C ASP A 306 -9.74 -14.17 22.64
N TYR A 307 -9.41 -12.87 22.53
CA TYR A 307 -10.11 -11.95 21.65
C TYR A 307 -9.98 -12.37 20.20
N ARG A 308 -11.07 -12.22 19.45
CA ARG A 308 -11.13 -12.48 18.02
C ARG A 308 -11.41 -11.18 17.31
N SER A 309 -10.82 -11.02 16.14
CA SER A 309 -11.08 -9.88 15.28
C SER A 309 -11.50 -10.37 13.90
N PHE A 310 -12.39 -9.63 13.26
CA PHE A 310 -12.66 -9.78 11.83
C PHE A 310 -11.84 -8.82 10.96
N LEU A 311 -11.15 -7.85 11.58
CA LEU A 311 -10.31 -6.86 10.90
C LEU A 311 -8.88 -7.37 10.69
N ILE A 312 -8.36 -8.18 11.61
CA ILE A 312 -6.97 -8.66 11.55
C ILE A 312 -6.85 -10.18 11.73
N GLU A 313 -5.81 -10.77 11.14
CA GLU A 313 -5.43 -12.17 11.30
C GLU A 313 -4.52 -12.34 12.52
N VAL A 314 -5.12 -12.32 13.73
CA VAL A 314 -4.42 -12.31 15.03
C VAL A 314 -3.35 -13.40 15.14
N GLU A 315 -3.66 -14.65 14.75
CA GLU A 315 -2.73 -15.76 14.87
C GLU A 315 -1.49 -15.58 13.99
N GLU A 316 -1.67 -15.08 12.77
CA GLU A 316 -0.54 -14.78 11.87
C GLU A 316 0.31 -13.65 12.45
N LEU A 317 -0.32 -12.58 12.92
CA LEU A 317 0.33 -11.44 13.55
C LEU A 317 1.19 -11.86 14.75
N LEU A 318 0.60 -12.58 15.71
CA LEU A 318 1.29 -13.02 16.92
C LEU A 318 2.42 -13.99 16.60
N TYR A 319 2.18 -14.94 15.67
CA TYR A 319 3.24 -15.84 15.23
C TYR A 319 4.44 -15.08 14.63
N GLY A 320 4.16 -14.12 13.74
CA GLY A 320 5.17 -13.27 13.12
C GLY A 320 5.96 -12.46 14.16
N TRP A 321 5.27 -11.79 15.07
CA TRP A 321 5.90 -10.97 16.11
C TRP A 321 6.82 -11.79 17.01
N PHE A 322 6.35 -12.91 17.58
CA PHE A 322 7.17 -13.75 18.46
C PHE A 322 8.39 -14.31 17.71
N LYS A 323 8.26 -14.63 16.42
CA LYS A 323 9.39 -15.09 15.60
C LYS A 323 10.42 -13.99 15.33
N VAL A 324 9.98 -12.80 14.92
CA VAL A 324 10.89 -11.68 14.61
C VAL A 324 11.57 -11.15 15.88
N MET A 325 10.87 -11.16 17.01
CA MET A 325 11.40 -10.72 18.31
C MET A 325 12.25 -11.78 19.02
N ASP A 326 12.49 -12.96 18.40
CA ASP A 326 13.21 -14.11 18.97
C ASP A 326 12.66 -14.53 20.35
N LYS A 327 11.34 -14.64 20.44
CA LYS A 327 10.62 -15.04 21.65
C LYS A 327 9.87 -16.35 21.44
N HIS A 328 9.61 -17.03 22.55
CA HIS A 328 8.84 -18.25 22.57
C HIS A 328 7.52 -18.08 23.32
N HIS A 329 6.43 -18.58 22.74
CA HIS A 329 5.14 -18.69 23.40
C HIS A 329 4.55 -20.11 23.19
N PRO A 330 3.89 -20.72 24.20
CA PRO A 330 3.35 -22.07 24.09
C PRO A 330 2.34 -22.26 22.95
N LEU A 331 1.64 -21.19 22.54
CA LEU A 331 0.64 -21.23 21.47
C LEU A 331 1.20 -21.04 20.05
N MET A 332 2.50 -20.81 19.87
CA MET A 332 3.06 -20.52 18.54
C MET A 332 2.77 -21.59 17.49
N GLU A 333 2.84 -22.87 17.85
CA GLU A 333 2.52 -23.98 16.94
C GLU A 333 1.02 -24.10 16.63
N HIS A 334 0.17 -23.57 17.51
CA HIS A 334 -1.26 -23.45 17.24
C HIS A 334 -1.50 -22.31 16.25
N TRP A 335 -0.96 -21.12 16.52
CA TRP A 335 -1.10 -19.95 15.65
C TRP A 335 -0.59 -20.22 14.23
N LYS A 336 0.58 -20.82 14.08
CA LYS A 336 1.13 -21.20 12.77
C LYS A 336 0.19 -22.13 11.99
N ARG A 337 -0.47 -23.05 12.70
CA ARG A 337 -1.41 -24.00 12.08
C ARG A 337 -2.67 -23.29 11.61
N VAL A 338 -3.22 -22.38 12.41
CA VAL A 338 -4.39 -21.57 12.04
C VAL A 338 -4.07 -20.71 10.82
N ALA A 339 -2.94 -20.00 10.83
CA ALA A 339 -2.48 -19.21 9.69
C ALA A 339 -2.33 -20.07 8.42
N LEU A 340 -1.76 -21.28 8.53
CA LEU A 340 -1.65 -22.22 7.41
C LEU A 340 -3.02 -22.71 6.91
N GLU A 341 -3.97 -22.96 7.80
CA GLU A 341 -5.34 -23.34 7.41
C GLU A 341 -6.05 -22.20 6.67
N ASN A 342 -5.87 -20.95 7.12
CA ASN A 342 -6.43 -19.76 6.47
C ASN A 342 -5.81 -19.54 5.09
N GLU A 343 -4.49 -19.66 4.98
CA GLU A 343 -3.76 -19.59 3.71
C GLU A 343 -4.25 -20.64 2.70
N LEU A 344 -4.41 -21.89 3.12
CA LEU A 344 -4.94 -22.96 2.26
C LEU A 344 -6.39 -22.69 1.80
N ARG A 345 -7.22 -22.08 2.66
CA ARG A 345 -8.58 -21.65 2.28
C ARG A 345 -8.54 -20.52 1.26
N PHE A 346 -7.67 -19.53 1.46
CA PHE A 346 -7.49 -18.40 0.55
C PHE A 346 -7.07 -18.89 -0.85
N GLN A 347 -6.03 -19.73 -0.93
CA GLN A 347 -5.54 -20.30 -2.20
C GLN A 347 -6.63 -21.11 -2.93
N LYS A 348 -7.42 -21.89 -2.18
CA LYS A 348 -8.54 -22.65 -2.76
C LYS A 348 -9.62 -21.73 -3.34
N ASN A 349 -10.00 -20.68 -2.61
CA ASN A 349 -10.99 -19.71 -3.06
C ASN A 349 -10.50 -18.94 -4.29
N GLN A 350 -9.21 -18.60 -4.36
CA GLN A 350 -8.60 -17.94 -5.52
C GLN A 350 -8.66 -18.84 -6.77
N GLY A 351 -8.38 -20.15 -6.61
CA GLY A 351 -8.52 -21.14 -7.69
C GLY A 351 -9.96 -21.27 -8.19
N ASP A 352 -10.94 -21.25 -7.28
CA ASP A 352 -12.37 -21.33 -7.62
C ASP A 352 -12.89 -20.05 -8.32
N LEU A 353 -12.37 -18.87 -7.97
CA LEU A 353 -12.69 -17.59 -8.64
C LEU A 353 -12.14 -17.55 -10.08
N LEU A 354 -10.93 -18.04 -10.31
CA LEU A 354 -10.32 -18.12 -11.66
C LEU A 354 -11.05 -19.11 -12.58
N LEU A 355 -11.62 -20.19 -12.03
CA LEU A 355 -12.43 -21.16 -12.78
C LEU A 355 -13.83 -20.64 -13.15
N ASN A 356 -14.37 -19.68 -12.38
CA ASN A 356 -15.73 -19.18 -12.54
C ASN A 356 -15.83 -17.78 -13.16
N MET A 357 -14.70 -17.17 -13.54
CA MET A 357 -14.68 -15.88 -14.21
C MET A 357 -15.28 -16.01 -15.63
N PRO A 358 -16.30 -15.21 -16.02
CA PRO A 358 -16.86 -15.27 -17.36
C PRO A 358 -15.80 -14.87 -18.39
N PHE A 359 -15.33 -15.86 -19.15
CA PHE A 359 -14.32 -15.67 -20.19
C PHE A 359 -14.87 -14.77 -21.32
N ARG A 360 -14.47 -13.50 -21.35
CA ARG A 360 -14.85 -12.56 -22.42
C ARG A 360 -13.90 -12.78 -23.61
N ASN A 361 -14.27 -13.67 -24.52
CA ASN A 361 -13.46 -13.92 -25.72
C ASN A 361 -13.58 -12.72 -26.68
N THR A 362 -12.44 -12.11 -27.04
CA THR A 362 -12.36 -11.01 -28.02
C THR A 362 -12.55 -11.51 -29.46
N GLU A 363 -12.42 -12.82 -29.71
CA GLU A 363 -12.71 -13.45 -30.99
C GLU A 363 -14.09 -14.13 -31.00
N LYS A 364 -14.82 -13.98 -32.11
CA LYS A 364 -16.10 -14.66 -32.35
C LYS A 364 -15.88 -16.17 -32.42
N VAL A 365 -16.07 -16.87 -31.29
CA VAL A 365 -15.94 -18.33 -31.24
C VAL A 365 -17.07 -19.00 -32.04
N GLY A 366 -16.74 -19.92 -32.93
CA GLY A 366 -17.70 -20.64 -33.75
C GLY A 366 -18.51 -21.64 -32.91
N ARG A 367 -19.79 -21.85 -33.24
CA ARG A 367 -20.70 -22.76 -32.49
C ARG A 367 -20.15 -24.19 -32.32
N ASN A 368 -19.29 -24.67 -33.22
CA ASN A 368 -18.73 -26.01 -33.19
C ASN A 368 -17.30 -26.08 -32.60
N ASP A 369 -16.68 -24.96 -32.28
CA ASP A 369 -15.31 -24.88 -31.76
C ASP A 369 -15.27 -25.32 -30.29
N PRO A 370 -14.08 -25.72 -29.78
CA PRO A 370 -13.89 -25.95 -28.34
C PRO A 370 -14.36 -24.74 -27.53
N CYS A 371 -15.11 -25.00 -26.47
CA CYS A 371 -15.68 -23.96 -25.64
C CYS A 371 -14.56 -23.23 -24.88
N PRO A 372 -14.49 -21.88 -24.94
CA PRO A 372 -13.39 -21.13 -24.35
C PRO A 372 -13.41 -21.13 -22.81
N CYS A 373 -14.48 -21.63 -22.17
CA CYS A 373 -14.55 -21.80 -20.71
C CYS A 373 -13.73 -22.99 -20.16
N GLY A 374 -12.89 -23.62 -20.98
CA GLY A 374 -12.04 -24.74 -20.54
C GLY A 374 -12.77 -26.08 -20.30
N SER A 375 -14.07 -26.16 -20.56
CA SER A 375 -14.87 -27.38 -20.29
C SER A 375 -14.57 -28.59 -21.19
N GLY A 376 -13.75 -28.43 -22.24
CA GLY A 376 -13.47 -29.46 -23.25
C GLY A 376 -14.66 -29.82 -24.17
N LYS A 377 -15.82 -29.18 -24.01
CA LYS A 377 -17.02 -29.38 -24.85
C LYS A 377 -17.04 -28.41 -26.03
N LYS A 378 -17.84 -28.68 -27.08
CA LYS A 378 -18.12 -27.69 -28.15
C LYS A 378 -18.93 -26.50 -27.60
N TYR A 379 -18.69 -25.28 -28.08
CA TYR A 379 -19.33 -24.05 -27.59
C TYR A 379 -20.87 -24.15 -27.54
N LYS A 380 -21.51 -24.71 -28.59
CA LYS A 380 -22.96 -24.93 -28.64
C LYS A 380 -23.54 -25.92 -27.63
N LYS A 381 -22.71 -26.74 -26.98
CA LYS A 381 -23.12 -27.73 -25.98
C LYS A 381 -22.75 -27.31 -24.56
N CYS A 382 -22.16 -26.13 -24.39
CA CYS A 382 -21.67 -25.67 -23.10
C CYS A 382 -22.25 -24.29 -22.76
N CYS A 383 -21.77 -23.24 -23.42
CA CYS A 383 -22.09 -21.86 -23.06
C CYS A 383 -23.17 -21.21 -23.95
N LEU A 384 -23.46 -21.80 -25.12
CA LEU A 384 -24.61 -21.40 -25.94
C LEU A 384 -25.83 -22.24 -25.51
N LYS A 385 -26.55 -21.80 -24.47
CA LYS A 385 -27.87 -22.35 -24.15
C LYS A 385 -28.95 -21.66 -24.95
#